data_AF-A0A411PXG5-F1
#
_entry.id   AF-A0A411PXG5-F1
#
_cell.length_a   1.000
_cell.length_b   1.000
_cell.length_c   1.000
_cell.angle_alpha   90.00
_cell.angle_beta   90.00
_cell.angle_gamma   90.00
#
_symmetry.space_group_name_H-M   'P 1'
#
loop_
_entity.id
_entity.type
_entity.pdbx_description
1 polymer ?
#
loop_
_entity_poly.entity_id
_entity_poly.type
_entity_poly.pdbx_seq_one_letter_code
_entity_poly.pdbx_strand_id
1 'polypeptide(L)'
;MRSSCTRSRTSARVRARPTTTPGTTGRPPRWPGSSRTTPSSKRCTATPADGGASRTNPYPRSVRRHGGSCATVSDAALLERAAGCYLRSGLPTEAARCLREAGAYRRSAELCRELGEFLGAAEDYVCADMMDVAAWVLVHEAGDAPAARAVAVCAPPRVRTGLGSGEWTAAAVRVTQSRSAQRRSAAEQEARESSLRMRLALARCDVAEGRSDREPLAALAAAAVFLGSHSLVYDRLVEQWAVATAESMRRYDQVALLFAAAVRGRRSGAARRWTEWAARVLQSEITIPDLPSDDRRQAVRALRQG
;
A
#
# COMPACT_ATOMS: atom_id res chain seq x y z
N MET A 1 6.10 65.13 -24.33
CA MET A 1 6.40 64.09 -25.35
C MET A 1 5.90 62.74 -24.86
N ARG A 2 4.86 62.25 -25.55
CA ARG A 2 4.28 60.91 -25.67
C ARG A 2 4.48 59.89 -24.52
N SER A 3 3.40 59.73 -23.77
CA SER A 3 2.98 58.55 -23.01
C SER A 3 2.94 57.27 -23.85
N SER A 4 3.25 56.13 -23.24
CA SER A 4 2.93 54.80 -23.76
C SER A 4 2.73 53.83 -22.59
N CYS A 5 1.50 53.78 -22.07
CA CYS A 5 1.03 52.74 -21.15
C CYS A 5 0.65 51.51 -21.97
N THR A 6 1.31 50.39 -21.67
CA THR A 6 0.99 49.06 -22.22
C THR A 6 -0.24 48.47 -21.53
N ARG A 7 -1.10 47.87 -22.36
CA ARG A 7 -2.44 47.37 -22.06
C ARG A 7 -2.43 46.12 -21.18
N SER A 8 -3.29 46.12 -20.16
CA SER A 8 -3.80 44.92 -19.50
C SER A 8 -4.73 44.14 -20.44
N ARG A 9 -4.55 42.83 -20.55
CA ARG A 9 -5.47 41.91 -21.23
C ARG A 9 -6.13 41.00 -20.20
N THR A 10 -7.35 41.35 -19.84
CA THR A 10 -8.32 40.53 -19.12
C THR A 10 -8.84 39.45 -20.07
N SER A 11 -8.80 38.18 -19.68
CA SER A 11 -9.48 37.09 -20.41
C SER A 11 -10.42 36.36 -19.46
N ALA A 12 -11.69 36.77 -19.51
CA ALA A 12 -12.81 36.04 -18.96
C ALA A 12 -13.16 34.88 -19.92
N ARG A 13 -13.15 33.64 -19.42
CA ARG A 13 -13.74 32.49 -20.13
C ARG A 13 -15.08 32.14 -19.48
N VAL A 14 -16.13 32.59 -20.15
CA VAL A 14 -17.50 32.09 -20.04
C VAL A 14 -17.52 30.64 -20.53
N ARG A 15 -17.92 29.69 -19.68
CA ARG A 15 -18.29 28.33 -20.12
C ARG A 15 -19.81 28.22 -20.13
N ALA A 16 -20.35 28.08 -21.33
CA ALA A 16 -21.72 27.73 -21.61
C ALA A 16 -22.03 26.30 -21.12
N ARG A 17 -23.21 26.14 -20.51
CA ARG A 17 -23.86 24.84 -20.26
C ARG A 17 -24.47 24.31 -21.56
N PRO A 18 -24.35 23.01 -21.87
CA PRO A 18 -25.31 22.35 -22.74
C PRO A 18 -26.41 21.66 -21.92
N THR A 19 -27.62 21.96 -22.38
CA THR A 19 -28.93 21.40 -22.07
C THR A 19 -29.06 19.90 -22.33
N THR A 20 -29.71 19.23 -21.36
CA THR A 20 -30.73 18.17 -21.47
C THR A 20 -31.02 17.52 -22.84
N THR A 21 -31.03 16.18 -22.86
CA THR A 21 -31.80 15.37 -23.82
C THR A 21 -32.47 14.19 -23.07
N PRO A 22 -33.73 13.83 -23.41
CA PRO A 22 -34.54 12.90 -22.61
C PRO A 22 -34.56 11.46 -23.16
N GLY A 23 -34.86 10.52 -22.26
CA GLY A 23 -35.71 9.36 -22.55
C GLY A 23 -35.05 8.12 -23.15
N THR A 24 -34.75 7.12 -22.33
CA THR A 24 -34.92 5.71 -22.72
C THR A 24 -35.23 4.88 -21.47
N THR A 25 -36.51 4.54 -21.31
CA THR A 25 -37.03 3.61 -20.31
C THR A 25 -36.79 2.16 -20.76
N GLY A 26 -35.61 1.63 -20.48
CA GLY A 26 -35.31 0.20 -20.58
C GLY A 26 -35.48 -0.49 -19.23
N ARG A 27 -36.56 -1.26 -19.05
CA ARG A 27 -36.74 -2.15 -17.88
C ARG A 27 -35.61 -3.19 -17.82
N PRO A 28 -34.95 -3.40 -16.68
CA PRO A 28 -34.05 -4.55 -16.52
C PRO A 28 -34.84 -5.87 -16.41
N PRO A 29 -34.26 -7.00 -16.85
CA PRO A 29 -34.88 -8.31 -16.71
C PRO A 29 -35.04 -8.70 -15.23
N ARG A 30 -36.28 -9.07 -14.85
CA ARG A 30 -36.62 -9.71 -13.58
C ARG A 30 -35.98 -11.10 -13.55
N TRP A 31 -35.07 -11.33 -12.61
CA TRP A 31 -34.66 -12.67 -12.21
C TRP A 31 -35.76 -13.31 -11.33
N PRO A 32 -36.05 -14.62 -11.49
CA PRO A 32 -37.07 -15.30 -10.71
C PRO A 32 -36.68 -15.36 -9.23
N GLY A 33 -37.65 -15.07 -8.37
CA GLY A 33 -37.46 -14.88 -6.94
C GLY A 33 -37.00 -16.14 -6.21
N SER A 34 -36.04 -15.95 -5.31
CA SER A 34 -35.79 -16.87 -4.22
C SER A 34 -36.99 -16.87 -3.28
N SER A 35 -37.50 -18.07 -3.02
CA SER A 35 -38.59 -18.34 -2.10
C SER A 35 -38.23 -17.87 -0.70
N ARG A 36 -39.02 -16.91 -0.19
CA ARG A 36 -39.13 -16.61 1.23
C ARG A 36 -39.69 -17.83 1.94
N THR A 37 -38.88 -18.45 2.79
CA THR A 37 -39.38 -19.23 3.93
C THR A 37 -39.57 -18.26 5.10
N THR A 38 -40.79 -18.22 5.61
CA THR A 38 -41.20 -17.50 6.82
C THR A 38 -40.53 -18.09 8.07
N PRO A 39 -40.10 -17.28 9.06
CA PRO A 39 -39.82 -17.78 10.39
C PRO A 39 -41.12 -17.91 11.17
N SER A 40 -41.39 -19.13 11.63
CA SER A 40 -42.46 -19.43 12.57
C SER A 40 -42.15 -18.84 13.94
N SER A 41 -43.16 -18.17 14.49
CA SER A 41 -43.22 -17.60 15.83
C SER A 41 -43.02 -18.69 16.90
N LYS A 42 -42.00 -18.54 17.74
CA LYS A 42 -42.06 -19.04 19.13
C LYS A 42 -41.66 -17.95 20.10
N ARG A 43 -42.72 -17.44 20.72
CA ARG A 43 -42.82 -16.68 21.96
C ARG A 43 -42.00 -17.37 23.06
N CYS A 44 -40.97 -16.70 23.58
CA CYS A 44 -40.34 -17.04 24.85
C CYS A 44 -40.41 -15.83 25.77
N THR A 45 -40.90 -16.12 26.97
CA THR A 45 -41.20 -15.24 28.09
C THR A 45 -39.96 -14.57 28.67
N ALA A 46 -40.16 -13.34 29.13
CA ALA A 46 -39.18 -12.53 29.86
C ALA A 46 -38.74 -13.19 31.18
N THR A 47 -37.48 -13.01 31.54
CA THR A 47 -36.95 -13.09 32.91
C THR A 47 -35.96 -11.93 33.08
N PRO A 48 -36.03 -11.14 34.17
CA PRO A 48 -35.16 -9.98 34.36
C PRO A 48 -33.90 -10.30 35.18
N ALA A 49 -32.92 -9.41 35.00
CA ALA A 49 -31.77 -9.10 35.86
C ALA A 49 -30.69 -10.19 36.04
N ASP A 50 -29.51 -9.94 35.46
CA ASP A 50 -28.29 -9.80 36.25
C ASP A 50 -27.15 -9.16 35.44
N GLY A 51 -26.45 -8.22 36.09
CA GLY A 51 -25.35 -7.45 35.52
C GLY A 51 -24.13 -8.31 35.22
N GLY A 52 -23.95 -8.67 33.95
CA GLY A 52 -22.76 -9.34 33.43
C GLY A 52 -21.93 -8.39 32.61
N ALA A 53 -20.72 -8.09 33.08
CA ALA A 53 -19.70 -7.35 32.33
C ALA A 53 -19.56 -7.92 30.91
N SER A 54 -19.95 -7.12 29.91
CA SER A 54 -19.74 -7.40 28.49
C SER A 54 -18.25 -7.51 28.21
N ARG A 55 -17.71 -8.73 28.32
CA ARG A 55 -16.46 -9.12 27.67
C ARG A 55 -16.73 -9.09 26.16
N THR A 56 -16.56 -7.92 25.55
CA THR A 56 -16.33 -7.80 24.12
C THR A 56 -15.14 -8.68 23.80
N ASN A 57 -15.40 -9.86 23.23
CA ASN A 57 -14.35 -10.74 22.74
C ASN A 57 -13.63 -9.95 21.63
N PRO A 58 -12.40 -9.44 21.86
CA PRO A 58 -11.73 -8.57 20.89
C PRO A 58 -11.16 -9.37 19.72
N TYR A 59 -11.35 -10.69 19.72
CA TYR A 59 -10.95 -11.54 18.63
C TYR A 59 -12.08 -11.70 17.63
N PRO A 60 -11.88 -11.33 16.34
CA PRO A 60 -12.72 -11.83 15.28
C PRO A 60 -12.69 -13.37 15.35
N ARG A 61 -13.86 -13.97 15.11
CA ARG A 61 -14.08 -15.42 15.02
C ARG A 61 -12.84 -16.10 14.46
N SER A 62 -12.26 -17.01 15.26
CA SER A 62 -11.17 -17.89 14.88
C SER A 62 -11.22 -18.14 13.38
N VAL A 63 -10.24 -17.64 12.65
CA VAL A 63 -9.99 -18.03 11.27
C VAL A 63 -9.79 -19.53 11.34
N ARG A 64 -10.89 -20.29 11.17
CA ARG A 64 -10.82 -21.71 10.93
C ARG A 64 -10.00 -21.76 9.66
N ARG A 65 -8.70 -22.04 9.80
CA ARG A 65 -7.84 -22.45 8.70
C ARG A 65 -8.66 -23.48 7.98
N HIS A 66 -9.32 -23.06 6.89
CA HIS A 66 -10.10 -23.97 6.08
C HIS A 66 -9.06 -24.99 5.65
N GLY A 67 -9.19 -26.19 6.19
CA GLY A 67 -8.32 -27.31 5.85
C GLY A 67 -8.34 -27.36 4.34
N GLY A 68 -7.21 -26.96 3.75
CA GLY A 68 -7.11 -26.61 2.35
C GLY A 68 -7.57 -27.80 1.54
N SER A 69 -8.76 -27.67 0.95
CA SER A 69 -9.05 -28.41 -0.26
C SER A 69 -8.01 -27.91 -1.25
N CYS A 70 -6.96 -28.70 -1.47
CA CYS A 70 -5.97 -28.44 -2.51
C CYS A 70 -6.73 -28.43 -3.84
N ALA A 71 -7.22 -27.26 -4.23
CA ALA A 71 -7.65 -26.99 -5.59
C ALA A 71 -6.52 -27.49 -6.48
N THR A 72 -6.83 -28.38 -7.42
CA THR A 72 -5.81 -28.88 -8.32
C THR A 72 -5.26 -27.70 -9.12
N VAL A 73 -4.03 -27.78 -9.62
CA VAL A 73 -3.42 -26.69 -10.42
C VAL A 73 -4.33 -26.27 -11.59
N SER A 74 -5.12 -27.20 -12.12
CA SER A 74 -6.14 -26.98 -13.14
C SER A 74 -7.30 -26.11 -12.66
N ASP A 75 -7.71 -26.24 -11.40
CA ASP A 75 -8.81 -25.45 -10.81
C ASP A 75 -8.40 -23.99 -10.59
N ALA A 76 -7.16 -23.75 -10.15
CA ALA A 76 -6.66 -22.39 -9.91
C ALA A 76 -6.66 -21.54 -11.21
N ALA A 77 -6.21 -22.10 -12.32
CA ALA A 77 -6.21 -21.41 -13.62
C ALA A 77 -7.63 -21.11 -14.14
N LEU A 78 -8.59 -22.01 -13.88
CA LEU A 78 -9.99 -21.79 -14.23
C LEU A 78 -10.60 -20.67 -13.37
N LEU A 79 -10.32 -20.66 -12.07
CA LEU A 79 -10.76 -19.61 -11.15
C LEU A 79 -10.19 -18.23 -11.52
N GLU A 80 -8.92 -18.14 -11.94
CA GLU A 80 -8.36 -16.87 -12.44
C GLU A 80 -9.07 -16.38 -13.71
N ARG A 81 -9.39 -17.29 -14.64
CA ARG A 81 -10.16 -16.93 -15.85
C ARG A 81 -11.58 -16.48 -15.50
N ALA A 82 -12.23 -17.16 -14.55
CA ALA A 82 -13.54 -16.78 -14.05
C ALA A 82 -13.52 -15.39 -13.41
N ALA A 83 -12.50 -15.09 -12.58
CA ALA A 83 -12.28 -13.75 -12.03
C ALA A 83 -12.20 -12.68 -13.14
N GLY A 84 -11.47 -12.96 -14.22
CA GLY A 84 -11.40 -12.09 -15.39
C GLY A 84 -12.76 -11.89 -16.09
N CYS A 85 -13.62 -12.91 -16.15
CA CYS A 85 -14.99 -12.78 -16.64
C CYS A 85 -15.82 -11.87 -15.74
N TYR A 86 -15.77 -12.07 -14.42
CA TYR A 86 -16.51 -11.25 -13.46
C TYR A 86 -16.08 -9.77 -13.50
N LEU A 87 -14.79 -9.48 -13.64
CA LEU A 87 -14.31 -8.10 -13.82
C LEU A 87 -14.89 -7.44 -15.07
N ARG A 88 -14.89 -8.14 -16.22
CA ARG A 88 -15.50 -7.62 -17.46
C ARG A 88 -17.02 -7.41 -17.34
N SER A 89 -17.67 -8.20 -16.49
CA SER A 89 -19.10 -8.07 -16.19
C SER A 89 -19.42 -7.03 -15.10
N GLY A 90 -18.42 -6.33 -14.55
CA GLY A 90 -18.64 -5.35 -13.48
C GLY A 90 -19.03 -5.96 -12.14
N LEU A 91 -18.60 -7.20 -11.87
CA LEU A 91 -18.85 -7.94 -10.63
C LEU A 91 -17.54 -8.16 -9.84
N PRO A 92 -16.90 -7.10 -9.32
CA PRO A 92 -15.56 -7.20 -8.73
C PRO A 92 -15.52 -8.02 -7.43
N THR A 93 -16.58 -8.04 -6.63
CA THR A 93 -16.64 -8.86 -5.40
C THR A 93 -16.56 -10.36 -5.70
N GLU A 94 -17.24 -10.84 -6.76
CA GLU A 94 -17.16 -12.24 -7.19
C GLU A 94 -15.78 -12.56 -7.78
N ALA A 95 -15.15 -11.60 -8.47
CA ALA A 95 -13.78 -11.75 -8.94
C ALA A 95 -12.79 -11.90 -7.78
N ALA A 96 -12.91 -11.09 -6.71
CA ALA A 96 -12.10 -11.23 -5.51
C ALA A 96 -12.28 -12.61 -4.86
N ARG A 97 -13.53 -13.11 -4.75
CA ARG A 97 -13.79 -14.48 -4.25
C ARG A 97 -13.07 -15.54 -5.08
N CYS A 98 -13.17 -15.47 -6.41
CA CYS A 98 -12.48 -16.42 -7.30
C CYS A 98 -10.95 -16.33 -7.15
N LEU A 99 -10.39 -15.14 -6.98
CA LEU A 99 -8.95 -14.96 -6.75
C LEU A 99 -8.49 -15.56 -5.42
N ARG A 100 -9.28 -15.44 -4.35
CA ARG A 100 -9.00 -16.11 -3.05
C ARG A 100 -9.03 -17.62 -3.18
N GLU A 101 -10.05 -18.16 -3.82
CA GLU A 101 -10.18 -19.61 -4.07
C GLU A 101 -9.04 -20.13 -4.96
N ALA A 102 -8.52 -19.31 -5.89
CA ALA A 102 -7.35 -19.62 -6.70
C ALA A 102 -6.01 -19.52 -5.95
N GLY A 103 -6.00 -19.01 -4.70
CA GLY A 103 -4.78 -18.71 -3.95
C GLY A 103 -4.03 -17.46 -4.42
N ALA A 104 -4.61 -16.66 -5.30
CA ALA A 104 -4.05 -15.41 -5.82
C ALA A 104 -4.31 -14.23 -4.86
N TYR A 105 -3.97 -14.40 -3.58
CA TYR A 105 -4.35 -13.50 -2.49
C TYR A 105 -3.89 -12.05 -2.71
N ARG A 106 -2.69 -11.82 -3.26
CA ARG A 106 -2.23 -10.45 -3.54
C ARG A 106 -3.16 -9.70 -4.51
N ARG A 107 -3.57 -10.34 -5.61
CA ARG A 107 -4.48 -9.71 -6.58
C ARG A 107 -5.86 -9.50 -5.97
N SER A 108 -6.33 -10.45 -5.15
CA SER A 108 -7.57 -10.29 -4.39
C SER A 108 -7.49 -9.08 -3.44
N ALA A 109 -6.40 -8.94 -2.69
CA ALA A 109 -6.19 -7.82 -1.78
C ALA A 109 -6.19 -6.47 -2.50
N GLU A 110 -5.51 -6.37 -3.65
CA GLU A 110 -5.50 -5.18 -4.49
C GLU A 110 -6.93 -4.81 -4.93
N LEU A 111 -7.73 -5.79 -5.37
CA LEU A 111 -9.11 -5.59 -5.78
C LEU A 111 -10.03 -5.21 -4.60
N CYS A 112 -9.93 -5.89 -3.47
CA CYS A 112 -10.68 -5.54 -2.24
C CYS A 112 -10.38 -4.10 -1.81
N ARG A 113 -9.12 -3.66 -1.91
CA ARG A 113 -8.72 -2.29 -1.59
C ARG A 113 -9.35 -1.26 -2.55
N GLU A 114 -9.42 -1.55 -3.85
CA GLU A 114 -10.11 -0.69 -4.83
C GLU A 114 -11.62 -0.57 -4.54
N LEU A 115 -12.22 -1.61 -3.97
CA LEU A 115 -13.63 -1.60 -3.53
C LEU A 115 -13.85 -0.89 -2.19
N GLY A 116 -12.79 -0.49 -1.49
CA GLY A 116 -12.87 0.07 -0.13
C GLY A 116 -13.09 -0.99 0.96
N GLU A 117 -12.97 -2.28 0.65
CA GLU A 117 -13.08 -3.40 1.59
C GLU A 117 -11.72 -3.63 2.30
N PHE A 118 -11.27 -2.65 3.07
CA PHE A 118 -9.91 -2.62 3.65
C PHE A 118 -9.59 -3.79 4.58
N LEU A 119 -10.58 -4.26 5.36
CA LEU A 119 -10.39 -5.42 6.24
C LEU A 119 -10.14 -6.70 5.44
N GLY A 120 -10.96 -6.95 4.40
CA GLY A 120 -10.76 -8.09 3.51
C GLY A 120 -9.44 -8.02 2.74
N ALA A 121 -9.03 -6.81 2.33
CA ALA A 121 -7.73 -6.59 1.70
C ALA A 121 -6.57 -6.93 2.65
N ALA A 122 -6.65 -6.51 3.92
CA ALA A 122 -5.62 -6.82 4.92
C ALA A 122 -5.53 -8.33 5.20
N GLU A 123 -6.66 -9.02 5.33
CA GLU A 123 -6.69 -10.49 5.47
C GLU A 123 -6.02 -11.19 4.28
N ASP A 124 -6.30 -10.75 3.05
CA ASP A 124 -5.67 -11.29 1.84
C ASP A 124 -4.17 -10.99 1.79
N TYR A 125 -3.72 -9.81 2.22
CA TYR A 125 -2.28 -9.53 2.34
C TYR A 125 -1.58 -10.41 3.39
N VAL A 126 -2.25 -10.74 4.50
CA VAL A 126 -1.74 -11.71 5.49
C VAL A 126 -1.59 -13.10 4.85
N CYS A 127 -2.60 -13.55 4.11
CA CYS A 127 -2.54 -14.82 3.36
C CYS A 127 -1.44 -14.83 2.28
N ALA A 128 -1.06 -13.67 1.76
CA ALA A 128 0.03 -13.48 0.81
C ALA A 128 1.43 -13.30 1.45
N ASP A 129 1.57 -13.44 2.78
CA ASP A 129 2.81 -13.20 3.54
C ASP A 129 3.35 -11.75 3.42
N MET A 130 2.45 -10.79 3.19
CA MET A 130 2.74 -9.35 3.09
C MET A 130 2.25 -8.61 4.35
N MET A 131 2.71 -9.07 5.52
CA MET A 131 2.27 -8.60 6.84
C MET A 131 2.46 -7.09 7.06
N ASP A 132 3.53 -6.51 6.50
CA ASP A 132 3.81 -5.09 6.59
C ASP A 132 2.77 -4.26 5.82
N VAL A 133 2.38 -4.71 4.63
CA VAL A 133 1.31 -4.09 3.83
C VAL A 133 -0.04 -4.26 4.50
N ALA A 134 -0.34 -5.44 5.04
CA ALA A 134 -1.56 -5.69 5.80
C ALA A 134 -1.69 -4.75 7.02
N ALA A 135 -0.62 -4.65 7.82
CA ALA A 135 -0.58 -3.75 8.97
C ALA A 135 -0.77 -2.28 8.56
N TRP A 136 -0.16 -1.86 7.44
CA TRP A 136 -0.33 -0.52 6.91
C TRP A 136 -1.77 -0.22 6.48
N VAL A 137 -2.40 -1.14 5.72
CA VAL A 137 -3.80 -0.98 5.27
C VAL A 137 -4.74 -0.85 6.48
N LEU A 138 -4.56 -1.69 7.51
CA LEU A 138 -5.37 -1.65 8.72
C LEU A 138 -5.27 -0.30 9.45
N VAL A 139 -4.06 0.22 9.67
CA VAL A 139 -3.91 1.49 10.41
C VAL A 139 -4.22 2.72 9.57
N HIS A 140 -3.81 2.73 8.29
CA HIS A 140 -3.87 3.93 7.46
C HIS A 140 -5.22 4.10 6.76
N GLU A 141 -5.78 3.01 6.24
CA GLU A 141 -7.00 3.03 5.42
C GLU A 141 -8.23 2.62 6.24
N ALA A 142 -8.13 1.58 7.07
CA ALA A 142 -9.24 1.13 7.92
C ALA A 142 -9.35 1.89 9.27
N GLY A 143 -8.27 2.54 9.72
CA GLY A 143 -8.23 3.24 11.01
C GLY A 143 -8.18 2.32 12.24
N ASP A 144 -7.86 1.03 12.05
CA ASP A 144 -7.81 0.02 13.11
C ASP A 144 -6.36 -0.23 13.58
N ALA A 145 -5.87 0.67 14.42
CA ALA A 145 -4.52 0.57 15.00
C ALA A 145 -4.31 -0.71 15.87
N PRO A 146 -5.27 -1.14 16.72
CA PRO A 146 -5.14 -2.40 17.46
C PRO A 146 -4.97 -3.63 16.56
N ALA A 147 -5.76 -3.77 15.49
CA ALA A 147 -5.63 -4.89 14.57
C ALA A 147 -4.29 -4.85 13.81
N ALA A 148 -3.86 -3.66 13.37
CA ALA A 148 -2.56 -3.49 12.72
C ALA A 148 -1.40 -3.95 13.59
N ARG A 149 -1.41 -3.63 14.90
CA ARG A 149 -0.40 -4.12 15.86
C ARG A 149 -0.44 -5.63 16.02
N ALA A 150 -1.64 -6.22 16.09
CA ALA A 150 -1.77 -7.67 16.20
C ALA A 150 -1.13 -8.39 15.00
N VAL A 151 -1.34 -7.88 13.78
CA VAL A 151 -0.68 -8.40 12.58
C VAL A 151 0.84 -8.21 12.66
N ALA A 152 1.31 -7.04 13.11
CA ALA A 152 2.73 -6.76 13.25
C ALA A 152 3.45 -7.68 14.25
N VAL A 153 2.80 -8.04 15.36
CA VAL A 153 3.33 -8.98 16.37
C VAL A 153 3.37 -10.41 15.83
N CYS A 154 2.39 -10.79 15.01
CA CYS A 154 2.33 -12.12 14.40
C CYS A 154 3.28 -12.31 13.20
N ALA A 155 3.90 -11.24 12.70
CA ALA A 155 4.84 -11.33 11.60
C ALA A 155 6.05 -12.19 12.02
N PRO A 156 6.30 -13.34 11.37
CA PRO A 156 7.41 -14.19 11.74
C PRO A 156 8.71 -13.40 11.58
N PRO A 157 9.70 -13.58 12.48
CA PRO A 157 11.03 -13.08 12.19
C PRO A 157 11.46 -13.76 10.88
N ARG A 158 11.79 -12.97 9.86
CA ARG A 158 12.24 -13.47 8.54
C ARG A 158 13.62 -14.12 8.69
N VAL A 159 13.67 -15.28 9.33
CA VAL A 159 14.85 -16.13 9.44
C VAL A 159 14.96 -16.90 8.13
N ARG A 160 16.05 -16.68 7.39
CA ARG A 160 16.33 -17.40 6.14
C ARG A 160 16.49 -18.88 6.42
N THR A 161 15.52 -19.69 6.06
CA THR A 161 15.70 -21.14 5.93
C THR A 161 16.45 -21.42 4.63
N GLY A 162 17.78 -21.25 4.68
CA GLY A 162 18.68 -21.67 3.61
C GLY A 162 19.15 -23.10 3.84
N LEU A 163 18.34 -24.11 3.48
CA LEU A 163 18.77 -25.52 3.56
C LEU A 163 18.31 -26.30 2.32
N GLY A 164 19.22 -26.38 1.35
CA GLY A 164 19.23 -27.37 0.29
C GLY A 164 20.68 -27.73 0.00
N SER A 165 21.20 -28.73 0.71
CA SER A 165 22.57 -29.23 0.57
C SER A 165 22.66 -30.17 -0.64
N GLY A 166 22.89 -29.61 -1.82
CA GLY A 166 23.39 -30.36 -2.97
C GLY A 166 24.88 -30.12 -3.12
N GLU A 167 25.67 -31.13 -3.45
CA GLU A 167 27.09 -31.01 -3.79
C GLU A 167 27.27 -30.26 -5.13
N TRP A 168 27.98 -29.12 -5.11
CA TRP A 168 28.34 -28.37 -6.31
C TRP A 168 29.85 -28.44 -6.56
N THR A 169 30.27 -28.57 -7.82
CA THR A 169 31.69 -28.64 -8.24
C THR A 169 32.40 -27.28 -8.26
N ALA A 170 33.73 -27.25 -8.05
CA ALA A 170 34.53 -26.04 -7.79
C ALA A 170 34.51 -24.93 -8.87
N ALA A 171 34.22 -25.24 -10.13
CA ALA A 171 34.07 -24.23 -11.20
C ALA A 171 32.66 -23.62 -11.23
N ALA A 172 31.63 -24.43 -10.97
CA ALA A 172 30.27 -23.93 -10.72
C ALA A 172 30.24 -23.05 -9.47
N VAL A 173 31.08 -23.33 -8.46
CA VAL A 173 31.19 -22.55 -7.22
C VAL A 173 31.53 -21.07 -7.48
N ARG A 174 32.42 -20.69 -8.40
CA ARG A 174 32.79 -19.26 -8.58
C ARG A 174 31.69 -18.41 -9.24
N VAL A 175 31.06 -18.89 -10.31
CA VAL A 175 29.94 -18.17 -10.95
C VAL A 175 28.70 -18.16 -10.05
N THR A 176 28.46 -19.24 -9.30
CA THR A 176 27.40 -19.28 -8.28
C THR A 176 27.73 -18.42 -7.05
N GLN A 177 29.00 -18.18 -6.72
CA GLN A 177 29.40 -17.34 -5.59
C GLN A 177 29.07 -15.86 -5.82
N SER A 178 29.35 -15.30 -7.01
CA SER A 178 28.95 -13.93 -7.34
C SER A 178 27.43 -13.75 -7.40
N ARG A 179 26.72 -14.71 -8.02
CA ARG A 179 25.24 -14.70 -8.06
C ARG A 179 24.61 -14.89 -6.68
N SER A 180 25.18 -15.74 -5.84
CA SER A 180 24.69 -15.96 -4.47
C SER A 180 25.02 -14.79 -3.56
N ALA A 181 26.14 -14.09 -3.74
CA ALA A 181 26.43 -12.83 -3.05
C ALA A 181 25.42 -11.75 -3.43
N GLN A 182 25.13 -11.58 -4.73
CA GLN A 182 24.12 -10.62 -5.20
C GLN A 182 22.70 -10.98 -4.74
N ARG A 183 22.33 -12.27 -4.77
CA ARG A 183 21.05 -12.73 -4.21
C ARG A 183 20.98 -12.53 -2.70
N ARG A 184 22.10 -12.70 -1.99
CA ARG A 184 22.18 -12.46 -0.55
C ARG A 184 21.98 -10.98 -0.23
N SER A 185 22.68 -10.08 -0.91
CA SER A 185 22.53 -8.64 -0.71
C SER A 185 21.13 -8.15 -1.08
N ALA A 186 20.53 -8.67 -2.17
CA ALA A 186 19.15 -8.34 -2.53
C ALA A 186 18.13 -8.81 -1.49
N ALA A 187 18.27 -10.03 -0.96
CA ALA A 187 17.37 -10.54 0.08
C ALA A 187 17.56 -9.80 1.42
N GLU A 188 18.79 -9.44 1.78
CA GLU A 188 19.07 -8.60 2.95
C GLU A 188 18.47 -7.20 2.81
N GLN A 189 18.59 -6.61 1.62
CA GLN A 189 17.97 -5.34 1.25
C GLN A 189 16.44 -5.42 1.41
N GLU A 190 15.79 -6.43 0.83
CA GLU A 190 14.34 -6.64 0.93
C GLU A 190 13.87 -6.87 2.38
N ALA A 191 14.66 -7.61 3.18
CA ALA A 191 14.37 -7.81 4.60
C ALA A 191 14.48 -6.50 5.40
N ARG A 192 15.50 -5.67 5.11
CA ARG A 192 15.65 -4.33 5.70
C ARG A 192 14.48 -3.42 5.32
N GLU A 193 14.08 -3.43 4.05
CA GLU A 193 12.95 -2.66 3.54
C GLU A 193 11.63 -3.08 4.21
N SER A 194 11.36 -4.39 4.29
CA SER A 194 10.16 -4.92 4.94
C SER A 194 10.14 -4.63 6.45
N SER A 195 11.29 -4.70 7.12
CA SER A 195 11.41 -4.31 8.54
C SER A 195 11.14 -2.82 8.74
N LEU A 196 11.67 -1.95 7.86
CA LEU A 196 11.41 -0.51 7.93
C LEU A 196 9.93 -0.19 7.66
N ARG A 197 9.31 -0.86 6.67
CA ARG A 197 7.87 -0.76 6.39
C ARG A 197 7.04 -1.15 7.60
N MET A 198 7.35 -2.27 8.24
CA MET A 198 6.67 -2.68 9.47
C MET A 198 6.82 -1.66 10.61
N ARG A 199 8.03 -1.08 10.78
CA ARG A 199 8.25 -0.02 11.77
C ARG A 199 7.42 1.23 11.49
N LEU A 200 7.27 1.62 10.22
CA LEU A 200 6.42 2.76 9.83
C LEU A 200 4.93 2.48 10.10
N ALA A 201 4.46 1.25 9.86
CA ALA A 201 3.09 0.86 10.21
C ALA A 201 2.85 0.95 11.73
N LEU A 202 3.78 0.45 12.55
CA LEU A 202 3.70 0.56 14.01
C LEU A 202 3.76 2.01 14.50
N ALA A 203 4.67 2.83 13.95
CA ALA A 203 4.73 4.25 14.22
C ALA A 203 3.39 4.94 13.90
N ARG A 204 2.76 4.58 12.77
CA ARG A 204 1.44 5.13 12.41
C ARG A 204 0.36 4.72 13.41
N CYS A 205 0.46 3.52 14.00
CA CYS A 205 -0.42 3.08 15.10
C CYS A 205 -0.20 3.92 16.36
N ASP A 206 1.06 4.20 16.71
CA ASP A 206 1.40 5.07 17.86
C ASP A 206 0.76 6.46 17.70
N VAL A 207 0.85 7.05 16.50
CA VAL A 207 0.23 8.35 16.19
C VAL A 207 -1.29 8.29 16.25
N ALA A 208 -1.92 7.23 15.69
CA ALA A 208 -3.37 7.07 15.70
C ALA A 208 -3.96 6.93 17.11
N GLU A 209 -3.20 6.31 18.01
CA GLU A 209 -3.59 6.08 19.41
C GLU A 209 -3.17 7.24 20.35
N GLY A 210 -2.52 8.29 19.83
CA GLY A 210 -2.04 9.41 20.64
C GLY A 210 -0.91 9.04 21.62
N ARG A 211 -0.08 8.05 21.27
CA ARG A 211 1.11 7.68 22.06
C ARG A 211 2.27 8.66 21.83
N SER A 212 3.37 8.45 22.55
CA SER A 212 4.58 9.28 22.44
C SER A 212 5.13 9.36 21.00
N ASP A 213 5.50 10.57 20.59
CA ASP A 213 6.12 10.85 19.29
C ASP A 213 7.53 10.25 19.13
N ARG A 214 8.16 9.76 20.21
CA ARG A 214 9.55 9.27 20.18
C ARG A 214 9.75 8.14 19.18
N GLU A 215 8.87 7.13 19.19
CA GLU A 215 8.97 5.98 18.29
C GLU A 215 8.69 6.33 16.83
N PRO A 216 7.61 7.10 16.51
CA PRO A 216 7.41 7.63 15.17
C PRO A 216 8.60 8.42 14.62
N LEU A 217 9.19 9.32 15.41
CA LEU A 217 10.35 10.11 14.97
C LEU A 217 11.59 9.24 14.70
N ALA A 218 11.82 8.22 15.53
CA ALA A 218 12.90 7.26 15.30
C ALA A 218 12.69 6.47 13.99
N ALA A 219 11.45 6.08 13.68
CA ALA A 219 11.12 5.40 12.43
C ALA A 219 11.28 6.32 11.20
N LEU A 220 10.85 7.59 11.29
CA LEU A 220 11.03 8.59 10.24
C LEU A 220 12.52 8.90 9.98
N ALA A 221 13.33 9.01 11.03
CA ALA A 221 14.78 9.20 10.90
C ALA A 221 15.44 8.00 10.20
N ALA A 222 15.06 6.77 10.55
CA ALA A 222 15.53 5.57 9.86
C ALA A 222 15.12 5.55 8.38
N ALA A 223 13.89 5.98 8.07
CA ALA A 223 13.43 6.13 6.68
C ALA A 223 14.22 7.18 5.91
N ALA A 224 14.54 8.33 6.51
CA ALA A 224 15.39 9.34 5.89
C ALA A 224 16.79 8.81 5.56
N VAL A 225 17.44 8.09 6.50
CA VAL A 225 18.74 7.45 6.25
C VAL A 225 18.66 6.44 5.10
N PHE A 226 17.60 5.62 5.10
CA PHE A 226 17.36 4.63 4.05
C PHE A 226 17.15 5.29 2.67
N LEU A 227 16.33 6.34 2.59
CA LEU A 227 16.03 7.06 1.35
C LEU A 227 17.27 7.79 0.80
N GLY A 228 18.14 8.28 1.69
CA GLY A 228 19.42 8.94 1.35
C GLY A 228 20.50 7.99 0.83
N SER A 229 20.35 6.69 1.05
CA SER A 229 21.29 5.67 0.56
C SER A 229 21.06 5.39 -0.94
N HIS A 230 22.13 5.29 -1.73
CA HIS A 230 22.04 4.91 -3.15
C HIS A 230 21.67 3.43 -3.27
N SER A 231 20.42 3.15 -3.62
CA SER A 231 19.98 1.80 -4.02
C SER A 231 19.34 1.84 -5.40
N LEU A 232 19.72 0.88 -6.25
CA LEU A 232 19.21 0.73 -7.61
C LEU A 232 17.77 0.20 -7.64
N VAL A 233 17.36 -0.52 -6.59
CA VAL A 233 15.99 -0.98 -6.42
C VAL A 233 15.31 0.01 -5.49
N TYR A 234 14.39 0.80 -6.04
CA TYR A 234 13.62 1.77 -5.28
C TYR A 234 12.21 1.24 -5.07
N ASP A 235 11.92 0.83 -3.85
CA ASP A 235 10.54 0.68 -3.39
C ASP A 235 10.00 2.05 -2.97
N ARG A 236 8.96 2.51 -3.67
CA ARG A 236 8.28 3.79 -3.41
C ARG A 236 7.46 3.74 -2.12
N LEU A 237 7.12 2.56 -1.62
CA LEU A 237 6.25 2.39 -0.45
C LEU A 237 6.87 3.01 0.80
N VAL A 238 8.18 2.83 1.04
CA VAL A 238 8.86 3.42 2.21
C VAL A 238 8.73 4.94 2.24
N GLU A 239 8.94 5.61 1.10
CA GLU A 239 8.78 7.06 0.99
C GLU A 239 7.33 7.47 1.26
N GLN A 240 6.37 6.81 0.60
CA GLN A 240 4.94 7.10 0.77
C GLN A 240 4.48 6.94 2.21
N TRP A 241 4.87 5.85 2.87
CA TRP A 241 4.47 5.55 4.25
C TRP A 241 5.12 6.51 5.25
N ALA A 242 6.40 6.85 5.05
CA ALA A 242 7.09 7.82 5.88
C ALA A 242 6.45 9.22 5.75
N VAL A 243 6.14 9.67 4.53
CA VAL A 243 5.46 10.95 4.30
C VAL A 243 4.07 10.95 4.94
N ALA A 244 3.26 9.89 4.72
CA ALA A 244 1.93 9.78 5.31
C ALA A 244 1.96 9.76 6.86
N THR A 245 2.98 9.12 7.44
CA THR A 245 3.18 9.11 8.89
C THR A 245 3.53 10.51 9.41
N ALA A 246 4.49 11.19 8.80
CA ALA A 246 4.88 12.56 9.16
C ALA A 246 3.74 13.57 8.97
N GLU A 247 2.94 13.45 7.90
CA GLU A 247 1.72 14.25 7.67
C GLU A 247 0.70 14.04 8.81
N SER A 248 0.48 12.78 9.24
CA SER A 248 -0.47 12.49 10.32
C SER A 248 -0.06 13.08 11.67
N MET A 249 1.25 13.26 11.88
CA MET A 249 1.82 13.96 13.04
C MET A 249 1.80 15.49 12.90
N ARG A 250 1.35 16.03 11.75
CA ARG A 250 1.45 17.46 11.39
C ARG A 250 2.89 17.99 11.41
N ARG A 251 3.88 17.13 11.17
CA ARG A 251 5.31 17.47 11.14
C ARG A 251 5.83 17.62 9.72
N TYR A 252 5.47 18.73 9.08
CA TYR A 252 5.84 19.03 7.70
C TYR A 252 7.36 19.24 7.52
N ASP A 253 8.08 19.59 8.58
CA ASP A 253 9.53 19.62 8.61
C ASP A 253 10.14 18.23 8.32
N GLN A 254 9.55 17.18 8.89
CA GLN A 254 9.99 15.80 8.65
C GLN A 254 9.69 15.36 7.21
N VAL A 255 8.56 15.78 6.64
CA VAL A 255 8.25 15.53 5.22
C VAL A 255 9.34 16.15 4.32
N ALA A 256 9.74 17.39 4.58
CA ALA A 256 10.81 18.05 3.84
C ALA A 256 12.14 17.29 3.95
N LEU A 257 12.50 16.80 5.15
CA LEU A 257 13.72 16.01 5.35
C LEU A 257 13.68 14.67 4.60
N LEU A 258 12.53 13.99 4.54
CA LEU A 258 12.36 12.75 3.78
C LEU A 258 12.55 12.97 2.28
N PHE A 259 11.93 14.00 1.70
CA PHE A 259 12.12 14.32 0.28
C PHE A 259 13.54 14.80 -0.02
N ALA A 260 14.16 15.59 0.85
CA ALA A 260 15.58 15.96 0.71
C ALA A 260 16.49 14.74 0.73
N ALA A 261 16.23 13.77 1.60
CA ALA A 261 16.94 12.50 1.63
C ALA A 261 16.70 11.70 0.34
N ALA A 262 15.47 11.59 -0.15
CA ALA A 262 15.17 10.91 -1.41
C ALA A 262 15.87 11.56 -2.62
N VAL A 263 15.95 12.90 -2.68
CA VAL A 263 16.72 13.62 -3.72
C VAL A 263 18.21 13.31 -3.61
N ARG A 264 18.79 13.32 -2.40
CA ARG A 264 20.20 12.97 -2.15
C ARG A 264 20.52 11.53 -2.58
N GLY A 265 19.63 10.60 -2.24
CA GLY A 265 19.68 9.20 -2.69
C GLY A 265 19.35 8.98 -4.17
N ARG A 266 19.08 10.07 -4.91
CA ARG A 266 18.78 10.09 -6.35
C ARG A 266 17.56 9.26 -6.74
N ARG A 267 16.53 9.26 -5.91
CA ARG A 267 15.27 8.59 -6.22
C ARG A 267 14.57 9.34 -7.34
N SER A 268 14.20 8.64 -8.41
CA SER A 268 13.62 9.24 -9.60
C SER A 268 12.32 9.97 -9.27
N GLY A 269 12.20 11.22 -9.71
CA GLY A 269 11.01 12.05 -9.53
C GLY A 269 10.74 12.52 -8.10
N ALA A 270 11.68 12.37 -7.15
CA ALA A 270 11.49 12.83 -5.76
C ALA A 270 11.21 14.35 -5.68
N ALA A 271 11.95 15.17 -6.43
CA ALA A 271 11.72 16.62 -6.49
C ALA A 271 10.32 16.98 -7.01
N ARG A 272 9.86 16.29 -8.07
CA ARG A 272 8.50 16.49 -8.61
C ARG A 272 7.43 16.13 -7.58
N ARG A 273 7.59 15.00 -6.89
CA ARG A 273 6.65 14.57 -5.84
C ARG A 273 6.62 15.51 -4.64
N TRP A 274 7.76 16.09 -4.27
CA TRP A 274 7.80 17.16 -3.28
C TRP A 274 6.96 18.36 -3.72
N THR A 275 7.12 18.84 -4.96
CA THR A 275 6.34 19.98 -5.47
C THR A 275 4.84 19.66 -5.51
N GLU A 276 4.47 18.46 -5.99
CA GLU A 276 3.08 17.97 -5.98
C GLU A 276 2.51 17.91 -4.56
N TRP A 277 3.31 17.44 -3.60
CA TRP A 277 2.94 17.36 -2.20
C TRP A 277 2.76 18.75 -1.57
N ALA A 278 3.73 19.66 -1.75
CA ALA A 278 3.72 21.00 -1.19
C ALA A 278 2.54 21.83 -1.74
N ALA A 279 2.26 21.73 -3.04
CA ALA A 279 1.11 22.38 -3.65
C ALA A 279 -0.21 21.90 -3.03
N ARG A 280 -0.35 20.58 -2.79
CA ARG A 280 -1.58 19.99 -2.22
C ARG A 280 -1.76 20.33 -0.73
N VAL A 281 -0.70 20.23 0.08
CA VAL A 281 -0.79 20.29 1.55
C VAL A 281 -0.53 21.67 2.10
N LEU A 282 0.47 22.37 1.55
CA LEU A 282 0.87 23.71 1.99
C LEU A 282 0.23 24.83 1.16
N GLN A 283 -0.47 24.49 0.07
CA GLN A 283 -1.06 25.45 -0.88
C GLN A 283 -0.01 26.44 -1.42
N SER A 284 1.24 25.99 -1.50
CA SER A 284 2.39 26.81 -1.92
C SER A 284 3.27 26.02 -2.87
N GLU A 285 3.69 26.67 -3.96
CA GLU A 285 4.66 26.14 -4.89
C GLU A 285 6.08 26.33 -4.33
N ILE A 286 6.52 25.38 -3.50
CA ILE A 286 7.91 25.34 -3.05
C ILE A 286 8.71 24.51 -4.04
N THR A 287 9.47 25.17 -4.91
CA THR A 287 10.38 24.49 -5.83
C THR A 287 11.71 24.18 -5.13
N ILE A 288 12.12 22.90 -5.15
CA ILE A 288 13.50 22.55 -4.82
C ILE A 288 14.32 22.91 -6.07
N PRO A 289 15.38 23.73 -5.96
CA PRO A 289 16.24 24.00 -7.10
C PRO A 289 16.72 22.69 -7.71
N ASP A 290 16.48 22.48 -9.00
CA ASP A 290 16.99 21.30 -9.68
C ASP A 290 18.51 21.29 -9.52
N LEU A 291 19.04 20.22 -8.91
CA LEU A 291 20.48 20.02 -8.86
C LEU A 291 20.96 19.97 -10.31
N PRO A 292 21.91 20.82 -10.72
CA PRO A 292 22.29 20.98 -12.11
C PRO A 292 22.65 19.61 -12.69
N SER A 293 21.78 19.09 -13.56
CA SER A 293 21.97 17.82 -14.25
C SER A 293 23.21 17.84 -15.16
N ASP A 294 23.71 19.02 -15.47
CA ASP A 294 24.78 19.27 -16.43
C ASP A 294 26.18 19.03 -15.89
N ASP A 295 26.43 19.16 -14.57
CA ASP A 295 27.75 18.85 -13.99
C ASP A 295 28.14 17.39 -14.22
N ARG A 296 27.17 16.50 -14.36
CA ARG A 296 27.39 15.07 -14.56
C ARG A 296 27.80 14.73 -15.99
N ARG A 297 27.17 15.39 -16.96
CA ARG A 297 27.51 15.22 -18.39
C ARG A 297 28.82 15.93 -18.70
N GLN A 298 29.09 17.06 -18.05
CA GLN A 298 30.37 17.76 -18.15
C GLN A 298 31.50 16.98 -17.48
N ALA A 299 31.32 16.42 -16.27
CA ALA A 299 32.35 15.59 -15.62
C ALA A 299 32.66 14.30 -16.41
N VAL A 300 31.64 13.63 -16.96
CA VAL A 300 31.84 12.44 -17.80
C VAL A 300 32.45 12.80 -19.17
N ARG A 301 32.16 14.00 -19.73
CA ARG A 301 32.83 14.50 -20.94
C ARG A 301 34.27 14.89 -20.67
N ALA A 302 34.56 15.55 -19.54
CA ALA A 302 35.90 15.96 -19.15
C ALA A 302 36.83 14.75 -18.93
N LEU A 303 36.33 13.68 -18.31
CA LEU A 303 37.08 12.41 -18.15
C LEU A 303 37.28 11.61 -19.46
N ARG A 304 36.61 11.97 -20.56
CA ARG A 304 36.80 11.34 -21.87
C ARG A 304 37.68 12.15 -22.82
N GLN A 305 38.05 13.37 -22.44
CA GLN A 305 38.81 14.31 -23.28
C GLN A 305 40.25 14.55 -22.79
N GLY A 306 40.65 13.94 -21.67
CA GLY A 306 42.04 13.87 -21.21
C GLY A 306 42.52 12.43 -21.20
#